data_AF-A0A9W9FMY3-F1
#
_entry.id   AF-A0A9W9FMY3-F1
#
_cell.length_a   1.000
_cell.length_b   1.000
_cell.length_c   1.000
_cell.angle_alpha   90.00
_cell.angle_beta   90.00
_cell.angle_gamma   90.00
#
_symmetry.space_group_name_H-M   'P 1'
#
loop_
_entity.id
_entity.type
_entity.pdbx_description
1 polymer ?
#
loop_
_entity_poly.entity_id
_entity_poly.type
_entity_poly.pdbx_seq_one_letter_code
_entity_poly.pdbx_strand_id
1 'polypeptide(L)'
;MTRDDWPAIADHSGATFLVYLGSATCGISAGFFWSVEGAVATGYPEQHKRGRYIATWFTFRNFGNIIGGAAALGINHNVNQRGQVAYQNYLAFIADQCLGLFIGLLLSNPEKVQRDDDTKIEAPRNIHWRTEANAMWKLMRRKSILLLVPLFWYFGWIQAYPGTYFATYLATYFTVRARALGSFMSAVVGTLATWLGGSLVDLTWHKNRKIRAILTFVLIALLNTTTWIWAVIIQDEYRHTKPVLDLDNQRTFGRGFGVYLFERISLGMVENFIYWCIGNLTDSPGDQIGCISLLRGIETAGVAVVRKFGKLRAVDEDTVAT
;
A
#
# COMPACT_ATOMS: atom_id res chain seq x y z
N MET A 1 28.93 -0.44 19.72
CA MET A 1 28.68 -0.17 18.29
C MET A 1 27.69 0.96 18.24
N THR A 2 28.20 2.17 18.16
CA THR A 2 27.45 3.42 18.28
C THR A 2 26.93 3.82 16.91
N ARG A 3 25.83 4.57 16.88
CA ARG A 3 25.12 5.02 15.66
C ARG A 3 26.04 5.81 14.69
N ASP A 4 27.17 6.28 15.19
CA ASP A 4 28.19 7.04 14.46
C ASP A 4 29.20 6.16 13.69
N ASP A 5 29.23 4.84 13.92
CA ASP A 5 30.10 3.91 13.18
C ASP A 5 29.49 3.47 11.82
N TRP A 6 28.18 3.71 11.63
CA TRP A 6 27.44 3.25 10.45
C TRP A 6 27.80 3.99 9.15
N PRO A 7 27.99 5.32 9.14
CA PRO A 7 28.41 6.04 7.93
C PRO A 7 29.82 5.63 7.48
N ALA A 8 30.73 5.38 8.42
CA ALA A 8 32.13 5.08 8.15
C ALA A 8 32.36 3.67 7.55
N ILE A 9 31.52 2.68 7.92
CA ILE A 9 31.58 1.32 7.36
C ILE A 9 30.90 1.25 5.97
N ALA A 10 29.86 2.07 5.77
CA ALA A 10 29.10 2.13 4.52
C ALA A 10 29.87 2.80 3.37
N ASP A 11 30.79 3.72 3.66
CA ASP A 11 31.53 4.46 2.63
C ASP A 11 32.70 3.66 2.02
N HIS A 12 33.23 2.64 2.73
CA HIS A 12 34.40 1.87 2.31
C HIS A 12 34.11 0.51 1.65
N SER A 13 32.84 0.10 1.57
CA SER A 13 32.45 -1.16 0.95
C SER A 13 31.37 -0.86 -0.08
N GLY A 14 31.48 -1.38 -1.30
CA GLY A 14 30.50 -1.16 -2.39
C GLY A 14 29.03 -1.51 -2.07
N ALA A 15 28.74 -1.91 -0.82
CA ALA A 15 27.43 -2.04 -0.22
C ALA A 15 26.54 -0.80 -0.38
N THR A 16 27.04 0.43 -0.21
CA THR A 16 26.21 1.64 -0.38
C THR A 16 25.75 1.81 -1.83
N PHE A 17 26.67 1.60 -2.78
CA PHE A 17 26.33 1.58 -4.20
C PHE A 17 25.31 0.48 -4.53
N LEU A 18 25.50 -0.74 -4.00
CA LEU A 18 24.57 -1.86 -4.19
C LEU A 18 23.18 -1.58 -3.61
N VAL A 19 23.08 -0.88 -2.48
CA VAL A 19 21.80 -0.45 -1.88
C VAL A 19 21.10 0.56 -2.78
N TYR A 20 21.82 1.56 -3.31
CA TYR A 20 21.22 2.53 -4.24
C TYR A 20 20.81 1.90 -5.56
N LEU A 21 21.68 1.06 -6.13
CA LEU A 21 21.40 0.32 -7.36
C LEU A 21 20.19 -0.60 -7.17
N GLY A 22 20.16 -1.38 -6.08
CA GLY A 22 19.05 -2.27 -5.75
C GLY A 22 17.74 -1.51 -5.54
N SER A 23 17.78 -0.36 -4.86
CA SER A 23 16.60 0.48 -4.66
C SER A 23 16.07 1.07 -5.98
N ALA A 24 16.98 1.51 -6.87
CA ALA A 24 16.61 2.08 -8.17
C ALA A 24 16.03 1.02 -9.10
N THR A 25 16.69 -0.14 -9.22
CA THR A 25 16.20 -1.25 -10.07
C THR A 25 14.88 -1.82 -9.55
N CYS A 26 14.72 -1.95 -8.22
CA CYS A 26 13.46 -2.34 -7.59
C CYS A 26 12.35 -1.32 -7.87
N GLY A 27 12.61 -0.02 -7.79
CA GLY A 27 11.62 1.01 -8.09
C GLY A 27 11.13 0.97 -9.54
N ILE A 28 12.05 0.80 -10.48
CA ILE A 28 11.72 0.68 -11.91
C ILE A 28 10.93 -0.59 -12.19
N SER A 29 11.39 -1.74 -11.70
CA SER A 29 10.72 -3.03 -11.92
C SER A 29 9.35 -3.09 -11.25
N ALA A 30 9.20 -2.53 -10.05
CA ALA A 30 7.91 -2.39 -9.38
C ALA A 30 6.94 -1.53 -10.19
N GLY A 31 7.39 -0.41 -10.77
CA GLY A 31 6.56 0.43 -11.63
C GLY A 31 5.96 -0.34 -12.81
N PHE A 32 6.78 -1.16 -13.49
CA PHE A 32 6.30 -2.03 -14.57
C PHE A 32 5.38 -3.13 -14.05
N PHE A 33 5.77 -3.82 -12.97
CA PHE A 33 5.00 -4.92 -12.37
C PHE A 33 3.58 -4.47 -12.01
N TRP A 34 3.46 -3.40 -11.21
CA TRP A 34 2.17 -2.90 -10.74
C TRP A 34 1.28 -2.35 -11.87
N SER A 35 1.88 -1.84 -12.94
CA SER A 35 1.15 -1.37 -14.13
C SER A 35 0.59 -2.55 -14.93
N VAL A 36 1.42 -3.56 -15.21
CA VAL A 36 1.00 -4.77 -15.94
C VAL A 36 0.01 -5.60 -15.13
N GLU A 37 0.25 -5.78 -13.83
CA GLU A 37 -0.65 -6.51 -12.95
C GLU A 37 -2.04 -5.86 -12.92
N GLY A 38 -2.12 -4.53 -12.75
CA GLY A 38 -3.39 -3.80 -12.78
C GLY A 38 -4.09 -3.92 -14.14
N ALA A 39 -3.34 -3.91 -15.23
CA ALA A 39 -3.87 -4.10 -16.57
C ALA A 39 -4.45 -5.51 -16.78
N VAL A 40 -3.77 -6.55 -16.32
CA VAL A 40 -4.24 -7.94 -16.37
C VAL A 40 -5.47 -8.13 -15.49
N ALA A 41 -5.42 -7.66 -14.24
CA ALA A 41 -6.51 -7.81 -13.27
C ALA A 41 -7.83 -7.15 -13.73
N THR A 42 -7.74 -6.07 -14.51
CA THR A 42 -8.93 -5.31 -14.97
C THR A 42 -9.31 -5.57 -16.43
N GLY A 43 -8.34 -5.91 -17.28
CA GLY A 43 -8.54 -6.12 -18.72
C GLY A 43 -8.89 -7.56 -19.09
N TYR A 44 -8.50 -8.56 -18.29
CA TYR A 44 -8.77 -9.98 -18.61
C TYR A 44 -10.21 -10.41 -18.34
N PRO A 45 -10.86 -9.99 -17.24
CA PRO A 45 -12.21 -10.43 -16.92
C PRO A 45 -13.26 -9.94 -17.93
N GLU A 46 -14.28 -10.78 -18.19
CA GLU A 46 -15.46 -10.37 -18.96
C GLU A 46 -16.23 -9.27 -18.22
N GLN A 47 -16.91 -8.37 -18.96
CA GLN A 47 -17.58 -7.19 -18.39
C GLN A 47 -18.52 -7.54 -17.22
N HIS A 48 -19.26 -8.65 -17.34
CA HIS A 48 -20.23 -9.09 -16.34
C HIS A 48 -19.58 -9.80 -15.12
N LYS A 49 -18.31 -10.23 -15.21
CA LYS A 49 -17.56 -10.87 -14.11
C LYS A 49 -16.46 -10.00 -13.51
N ARG A 50 -16.22 -8.79 -14.03
CA ARG A 50 -15.14 -7.88 -13.58
C ARG A 50 -15.04 -7.74 -12.06
N GLY A 51 -16.16 -7.48 -11.39
CA GLY A 51 -16.19 -7.30 -9.94
C GLY A 51 -15.68 -8.53 -9.18
N ARG A 52 -16.08 -9.74 -9.62
CA ARG A 52 -15.66 -11.01 -8.99
C ARG A 52 -14.15 -11.24 -9.15
N TYR A 53 -13.59 -10.98 -10.32
CA TYR A 53 -12.17 -11.19 -10.59
C TYR A 53 -11.30 -10.18 -9.84
N ILE A 54 -11.74 -8.92 -9.76
CA ILE A 54 -11.08 -7.89 -8.93
C ILE A 54 -11.10 -8.30 -7.45
N ALA A 55 -12.24 -8.80 -6.94
CA ALA A 55 -12.34 -9.29 -5.57
C ALA A 55 -11.40 -10.50 -5.30
N THR A 56 -11.31 -11.43 -6.24
CA THR A 56 -10.35 -12.55 -6.16
C THR A 56 -8.90 -12.05 -6.12
N TRP A 57 -8.55 -11.09 -6.98
CA TRP A 57 -7.22 -10.47 -6.99
C TRP A 57 -6.87 -9.83 -5.64
N PHE A 58 -7.77 -9.01 -5.08
CA PHE A 58 -7.58 -8.42 -3.75
C PHE A 58 -7.45 -9.49 -2.66
N THR A 59 -8.21 -10.58 -2.75
CA THR A 59 -8.16 -11.68 -1.77
C THR A 59 -6.78 -12.34 -1.75
N PHE A 60 -6.22 -12.67 -2.92
CA PHE A 60 -4.86 -13.24 -2.99
C PHE A 60 -3.79 -12.27 -2.49
N ARG A 61 -3.87 -10.98 -2.88
CA ARG A 61 -2.93 -9.95 -2.42
C ARG A 61 -2.97 -9.79 -0.90
N ASN A 62 -4.16 -9.76 -0.32
CA ASN A 62 -4.36 -9.67 1.13
C ASN A 62 -3.92 -10.93 1.88
N PHE A 63 -4.14 -12.11 1.31
CA PHE A 63 -3.67 -13.36 1.89
C PHE A 63 -2.14 -13.42 1.98
N GLY A 64 -1.45 -12.92 0.95
CA GLY A 64 0.01 -12.76 0.97
C GLY A 64 0.48 -11.86 2.12
N ASN A 65 -0.21 -10.75 2.38
CA ASN A 65 0.10 -9.88 3.52
C ASN A 65 -0.09 -10.59 4.87
N ILE A 66 -1.14 -11.40 5.00
CA ILE A 66 -1.41 -12.17 6.23
C ILE A 66 -0.32 -13.22 6.46
N ILE A 67 0.06 -13.98 5.41
CA ILE A 67 1.13 -14.98 5.51
C ILE A 67 2.46 -14.31 5.87
N GLY A 68 2.83 -13.23 5.18
CA GLY A 68 4.06 -12.49 5.46
C GLY A 68 4.09 -11.94 6.89
N GLY A 69 2.97 -11.40 7.37
CA GLY A 69 2.80 -10.96 8.76
C GLY A 69 2.91 -12.11 9.77
N ALA A 70 2.29 -13.26 9.47
CA ALA A 70 2.32 -14.45 10.33
C ALA A 70 3.72 -15.08 10.40
N ALA A 71 4.42 -15.18 9.27
CA ALA A 71 5.80 -15.67 9.21
C ALA A 71 6.75 -14.76 10.00
N ALA A 72 6.61 -13.43 9.83
CA ALA A 72 7.39 -12.45 10.59
C ALA A 72 7.10 -12.56 12.10
N LEU A 73 5.85 -12.78 12.51
CA LEU A 73 5.48 -12.98 13.91
C LEU A 73 6.05 -14.28 14.47
N GLY A 74 5.91 -15.40 13.77
CA GLY A 74 6.37 -16.71 14.23
C GLY A 74 7.87 -16.77 14.49
N ILE A 75 8.67 -16.16 13.62
CA ILE A 75 10.14 -16.16 13.75
C ILE A 75 10.61 -15.21 14.87
N ASN A 76 9.92 -14.08 15.09
CA ASN A 76 10.32 -13.07 16.09
C ASN A 76 9.63 -13.25 17.45
N HIS A 77 8.81 -14.29 17.64
CA HIS A 77 8.01 -14.47 18.85
C HIS A 77 8.85 -14.59 20.14
N ASN A 78 10.06 -15.14 20.04
CA ASN A 78 10.95 -15.42 21.19
C ASN A 78 12.09 -14.39 21.37
N VAL A 79 12.15 -13.33 20.56
CA VAL A 79 13.26 -12.35 20.61
C VAL A 79 12.92 -11.20 21.57
N ASN A 80 13.54 -11.22 22.76
CA ASN A 80 13.28 -10.27 23.87
C ASN A 80 14.25 -9.06 23.91
N GLN A 81 15.03 -8.79 22.86
CA GLN A 81 15.99 -7.67 22.84
C GLN A 81 15.74 -6.69 21.68
N ARG A 82 16.09 -5.40 21.88
CA ARG A 82 16.05 -4.36 20.83
C ARG A 82 17.02 -4.74 19.69
N GLY A 83 16.50 -4.96 18.49
CA GLY A 83 17.31 -5.29 17.31
C GLY A 83 16.53 -5.24 15.99
N GLN A 84 17.27 -5.33 14.88
CA GLN A 84 16.73 -5.41 13.52
C GLN A 84 16.01 -6.75 13.30
N VAL A 85 15.10 -6.80 12.33
CA VAL A 85 14.44 -8.05 11.90
C VAL A 85 15.52 -9.08 11.53
N ALA A 86 15.36 -10.32 11.98
CA ALA A 86 16.34 -11.38 11.73
C ALA A 86 16.69 -11.49 10.24
N TYR A 87 17.98 -11.56 9.91
CA TYR A 87 18.50 -11.69 8.53
C TYR A 87 17.82 -12.84 7.75
N GLN A 88 17.42 -13.90 8.45
CA GLN A 88 16.69 -15.04 7.91
C GLN A 88 15.36 -14.65 7.24
N ASN A 89 14.67 -13.60 7.71
CA ASN A 89 13.42 -13.13 7.08
C ASN A 89 13.68 -12.57 5.68
N TYR A 90 14.79 -11.84 5.50
CA TYR A 90 15.12 -11.29 4.19
C TYR A 90 15.42 -12.40 3.18
N LEU A 91 16.15 -13.44 3.59
CA LEU A 91 16.44 -14.59 2.71
C LEU A 91 15.19 -15.35 2.30
N ALA A 92 14.25 -15.58 3.23
CA ALA A 92 12.99 -16.26 2.92
C ALA A 92 12.16 -15.46 1.90
N PHE A 93 12.02 -14.14 2.09
CA PHE A 93 11.28 -13.30 1.15
C PHE A 93 11.95 -13.20 -0.23
N ILE A 94 13.29 -13.21 -0.28
CA ILE A 94 14.03 -13.23 -1.55
C ILE A 94 13.79 -14.55 -2.28
N ALA A 95 13.84 -15.68 -1.56
CA ALA A 95 13.57 -17.00 -2.14
C ALA A 95 12.16 -17.08 -2.75
N ASP A 96 11.13 -16.60 -2.04
CA ASP A 96 9.75 -16.55 -2.54
C ASP A 96 9.62 -15.67 -3.80
N GLN A 97 10.30 -14.51 -3.84
CA GLN A 97 10.30 -13.64 -5.01
C GLN A 97 10.96 -14.31 -6.22
N CYS A 98 12.05 -15.06 -6.03
CA CYS A 98 12.70 -15.82 -7.09
C CYS A 98 11.83 -16.97 -7.60
N LEU A 99 11.06 -17.64 -6.73
CA LEU A 99 10.09 -18.65 -7.14
C LEU A 99 8.96 -18.06 -7.99
N GLY A 100 8.56 -16.82 -7.69
CA GLY A 100 7.60 -16.06 -8.48
C GLY A 100 7.98 -15.92 -9.96
N LEU A 101 9.27 -15.84 -10.29
CA LEU A 101 9.74 -15.79 -11.68
C LEU A 101 9.37 -17.06 -12.45
N PHE A 102 9.59 -18.23 -11.86
CA PHE A 102 9.29 -19.51 -12.51
C PHE A 102 7.79 -19.67 -12.70
N ILE A 103 6.97 -19.31 -11.71
CA ILE A 103 5.51 -19.30 -11.84
C ILE A 103 5.07 -18.29 -12.90
N GLY A 104 5.76 -17.16 -13.00
CA GLY A 104 5.62 -16.15 -14.06
C GLY A 104 5.69 -16.73 -15.47
N LEU A 105 6.59 -17.67 -15.70
CA LEU A 105 6.77 -18.32 -17.01
C LEU A 105 5.64 -19.29 -17.38
N LEU A 106 4.84 -19.73 -16.40
CA LEU A 106 3.66 -20.57 -16.65
C LEU A 106 2.42 -19.74 -17.03
N LEU A 107 2.46 -18.40 -16.93
CA LEU A 107 1.35 -17.56 -17.32
C LEU A 107 1.15 -17.55 -18.84
N SER A 108 -0.12 -17.70 -19.24
CA SER A 108 -0.51 -17.65 -20.65
C SER A 108 -0.41 -16.22 -21.18
N ASN A 109 0.12 -16.08 -22.40
CA ASN A 109 0.12 -14.82 -23.13
C ASN A 109 -1.34 -14.36 -23.36
N PRO A 110 -1.66 -13.05 -23.30
CA PRO A 110 -3.02 -12.52 -23.47
C PRO A 110 -3.79 -13.11 -24.67
N GLU A 111 -3.10 -13.39 -25.79
CA GLU A 111 -3.68 -13.97 -27.00
C GLU A 111 -4.18 -15.42 -26.84
N LYS A 112 -3.65 -16.15 -25.86
CA LYS A 112 -4.02 -17.53 -25.55
C LYS A 112 -5.09 -17.63 -24.45
N VAL A 113 -5.48 -16.51 -23.86
CA VAL A 113 -6.51 -16.48 -22.82
C VAL A 113 -7.88 -16.70 -23.47
N GLN A 114 -8.55 -17.78 -23.06
CA GLN A 114 -9.91 -18.09 -23.46
C GLN A 114 -10.87 -17.58 -22.39
N ARG A 115 -11.81 -16.73 -22.80
CA ARG A 115 -12.93 -16.26 -21.96
C ARG A 115 -14.14 -17.15 -22.17
N ASP A 116 -15.03 -17.19 -21.19
CA ASP A 116 -16.25 -18.00 -21.24
C ASP A 116 -17.25 -17.46 -22.28
N ASP A 117 -17.08 -16.21 -22.70
CA ASP A 117 -17.90 -15.55 -23.73
C ASP A 117 -17.30 -15.63 -25.15
N ASP A 118 -16.26 -16.45 -25.34
CA ASP A 118 -15.47 -16.58 -26.57
C ASP A 118 -14.83 -15.25 -27.07
N THR A 119 -14.90 -14.16 -26.29
CA THR A 119 -14.26 -12.90 -26.67
C THR A 119 -12.76 -13.00 -26.46
N LYS A 120 -12.00 -12.36 -27.37
CA LYS A 120 -10.55 -12.31 -27.27
C LYS A 120 -10.10 -11.05 -26.52
N ILE A 121 -8.96 -11.15 -25.85
CA ILE A 121 -8.30 -9.99 -25.27
C ILE A 121 -7.59 -9.23 -26.39
N GLU A 122 -8.06 -8.03 -26.68
CA GLU A 122 -7.38 -7.14 -27.64
C GLU A 122 -6.15 -6.52 -26.97
N ALA A 123 -4.97 -7.03 -27.33
CA ALA A 123 -3.68 -6.47 -26.93
C ALA A 123 -2.96 -5.91 -28.18
N PRO A 124 -3.32 -4.69 -28.64
CA PRO A 124 -2.70 -4.10 -29.82
C PRO A 124 -1.18 -3.97 -29.63
N ARG A 125 -0.40 -4.60 -30.51
CA ARG A 125 1.06 -4.50 -30.56
C ARG A 125 1.48 -3.34 -31.47
N ASN A 126 2.66 -2.77 -31.22
CA ASN A 126 3.29 -1.74 -32.06
C ASN A 126 2.61 -0.36 -32.11
N ILE A 127 2.01 0.08 -30.99
CA ILE A 127 1.57 1.48 -30.87
C ILE A 127 2.79 2.39 -30.75
N HIS A 128 2.88 3.42 -31.59
CA HIS A 128 3.95 4.40 -31.50
C HIS A 128 3.85 5.16 -30.17
N TRP A 129 4.97 5.26 -29.43
CA TRP A 129 5.01 5.88 -28.09
C TRP A 129 4.41 7.29 -28.00
N ARG A 130 4.46 8.07 -29.09
CA ARG A 130 3.88 9.43 -29.15
C ARG A 130 2.34 9.39 -29.16
N THR A 131 1.76 8.42 -29.84
CA THR A 131 0.31 8.21 -29.89
C THR A 131 -0.20 7.82 -28.51
N GLU A 132 0.49 6.90 -27.85
CA GLU A 132 0.18 6.48 -26.49
C GLU A 132 0.32 7.63 -25.49
N ALA A 133 1.43 8.37 -25.55
CA ALA A 133 1.65 9.54 -24.68
C ALA A 133 0.56 10.61 -24.86
N ASN A 134 0.10 10.85 -26.09
CA ASN A 134 -0.97 11.79 -26.36
C ASN A 134 -2.33 11.28 -25.87
N ALA A 135 -2.60 9.97 -25.98
CA ALA A 135 -3.79 9.34 -25.42
C ALA A 135 -3.81 9.47 -23.88
N MET A 136 -2.69 9.17 -23.22
CA MET A 136 -2.53 9.34 -21.77
C MET A 136 -2.70 10.81 -21.34
N TRP A 137 -2.17 11.76 -22.12
CA TRP A 137 -2.31 13.18 -21.84
C TRP A 137 -3.76 13.67 -21.94
N LYS A 138 -4.50 13.20 -22.96
CA LYS A 138 -5.95 13.48 -23.07
C LYS A 138 -6.72 12.89 -21.90
N LEU A 139 -6.37 11.66 -21.49
CA LEU A 139 -6.98 10.97 -20.36
C LEU A 139 -6.74 11.75 -19.05
N MET A 140 -5.52 12.24 -18.83
CA MET A 140 -5.17 13.07 -17.66
C MET A 140 -6.01 14.35 -17.56
N ARG A 141 -6.38 14.96 -18.69
CA ARG A 141 -7.20 16.18 -18.73
C ARG A 141 -8.70 15.94 -18.59
N ARG A 142 -9.15 14.69 -18.53
CA ARG A 142 -10.57 14.36 -18.38
C ARG A 142 -11.06 14.83 -17.01
N LYS A 143 -12.15 15.60 -16.97
CA LYS A 143 -12.72 16.16 -15.72
C LYS A 143 -12.93 15.11 -14.63
N SER A 144 -13.35 13.91 -15.02
CA SER A 144 -13.60 12.81 -14.10
C SER A 144 -12.33 12.30 -13.40
N ILE A 145 -11.19 12.33 -14.10
CA ILE A 145 -9.87 11.95 -13.55
C ILE A 145 -9.31 13.08 -12.70
N LEU A 146 -9.42 14.33 -13.17
CA LEU A 146 -8.97 15.51 -12.42
C LEU A 146 -9.65 15.63 -11.05
N LEU A 147 -10.93 15.27 -10.93
CA LEU A 147 -11.65 15.25 -9.66
C LEU A 147 -11.16 14.15 -8.69
N LEU A 148 -10.49 13.12 -9.19
CA LEU A 148 -9.95 12.02 -8.37
C LEU A 148 -8.48 12.26 -7.98
N VAL A 149 -7.76 13.12 -8.69
CA VAL A 149 -6.36 13.44 -8.37
C VAL A 149 -6.14 13.77 -6.89
N PRO A 150 -6.97 14.60 -6.21
CA PRO A 150 -6.78 14.88 -4.79
C PRO A 150 -6.95 13.65 -3.90
N LEU A 151 -7.87 12.75 -4.26
CA LEU A 151 -8.13 11.51 -3.53
C LEU A 151 -6.97 10.53 -3.65
N PHE A 152 -6.38 10.39 -4.85
CA PHE A 152 -5.18 9.57 -5.06
C PHE A 152 -3.94 10.17 -4.42
N TRP A 153 -3.81 11.49 -4.44
CA TRP A 153 -2.75 12.16 -3.72
C TRP A 153 -2.85 11.92 -2.21
N TYR A 154 -4.06 12.04 -1.66
CA TYR A 154 -4.34 11.69 -0.26
C TYR A 154 -4.04 10.21 0.03
N PHE A 155 -4.37 9.31 -0.89
CA PHE A 155 -4.03 7.90 -0.75
C PHE A 155 -2.52 7.65 -0.77
N GLY A 156 -1.76 8.34 -1.63
CA GLY A 156 -0.30 8.32 -1.57
C GLY A 156 0.23 8.85 -0.23
N TRP A 157 -0.39 9.90 0.29
CA TRP A 157 -0.06 10.47 1.60
C TRP A 157 -0.30 9.48 2.74
N ILE A 158 -1.50 8.91 2.82
CA ILE A 158 -1.87 7.94 3.86
C ILE A 158 -1.13 6.62 3.72
N GLN A 159 -0.58 6.26 2.56
CA GLN A 159 0.29 5.08 2.46
C GLN A 159 1.72 5.36 2.96
N ALA A 160 2.26 6.54 2.63
CA ALA A 160 3.64 6.88 2.98
C ALA A 160 3.81 7.33 4.42
N TYR A 161 2.82 8.05 4.95
CA TYR A 161 2.86 8.61 6.30
C TYR A 161 2.98 7.50 7.36
N PRO A 162 2.19 6.42 7.36
CA PRO A 162 2.34 5.32 8.31
C PRO A 162 3.56 4.46 8.06
N GLY A 163 3.92 4.23 6.79
CA GLY A 163 5.13 3.48 6.46
C GLY A 163 6.41 4.10 7.04
N THR A 164 6.44 5.42 7.24
CA THR A 164 7.60 6.15 7.76
C THR A 164 7.40 6.61 9.20
N TYR A 165 6.32 7.33 9.48
CA TYR A 165 6.03 7.86 10.82
C TYR A 165 5.51 6.80 11.78
N PHE A 166 4.60 5.90 11.36
CA PHE A 166 4.15 4.83 12.26
C PHE A 166 5.22 3.77 12.49
N ALA A 167 6.08 3.49 11.50
CA ALA A 167 7.26 2.65 11.72
C ALA A 167 8.19 3.25 12.80
N THR A 168 8.47 4.55 12.73
CA THR A 168 9.24 5.27 13.76
C THR A 168 8.49 5.32 15.10
N TYR A 169 7.21 5.67 15.12
CA TYR A 169 6.36 5.68 16.32
C TYR A 169 6.35 4.33 17.03
N LEU A 170 6.13 3.24 16.28
CA LEU A 170 6.20 1.88 16.79
C LEU A 170 7.61 1.56 17.30
N ALA A 171 8.67 1.93 16.57
CA ALA A 171 10.05 1.69 17.00
C ALA A 171 10.45 2.48 18.26
N THR A 172 9.94 3.70 18.43
CA THR A 172 10.26 4.59 19.54
C THR A 172 9.51 4.20 20.81
N TYR A 173 8.20 3.92 20.71
CA TYR A 173 7.33 3.77 21.86
C TYR A 173 6.95 2.32 22.18
N PHE A 174 7.10 1.37 21.25
CA PHE A 174 6.66 -0.03 21.45
C PHE A 174 7.82 -1.03 21.51
N THR A 175 7.63 -2.09 22.30
CA THR A 175 8.55 -3.23 22.35
C THR A 175 8.58 -4.04 21.06
N VAL A 176 9.63 -4.83 20.84
CA VAL A 176 9.78 -5.67 19.62
C VAL A 176 8.59 -6.63 19.45
N ARG A 177 8.15 -7.26 20.55
CA ARG A 177 6.99 -8.16 20.57
C ARG A 177 5.70 -7.45 20.15
N ALA A 178 5.47 -6.24 20.69
CA ALA A 178 4.33 -5.42 20.32
C ALA A 178 4.35 -4.99 18.84
N ARG A 179 5.53 -4.69 18.29
CA ARG A 179 5.68 -4.35 16.86
C ARG A 179 5.39 -5.55 15.95
N ALA A 180 5.87 -6.73 16.31
CA ALA A 180 5.59 -7.96 15.56
C ALA A 180 4.08 -8.28 15.55
N LEU A 181 3.42 -8.16 16.71
CA LEU A 181 1.95 -8.27 16.79
C LEU A 181 1.25 -7.21 15.94
N GLY A 182 1.74 -5.97 16.00
CA GLY A 182 1.27 -4.86 15.17
C GLY A 182 1.28 -5.20 13.68
N SER A 183 2.40 -5.68 13.16
CA SER A 183 2.52 -6.08 11.75
C SER A 183 1.48 -7.13 11.35
N PHE A 184 1.33 -8.19 12.15
CA PHE A 184 0.33 -9.24 11.87
C PHE A 184 -1.10 -8.70 11.95
N MET A 185 -1.45 -8.01 13.03
CA MET A 185 -2.79 -7.45 13.23
C MET A 185 -3.13 -6.41 12.15
N SER A 186 -2.16 -5.62 11.70
CA SER A 186 -2.37 -4.67 10.61
C SER A 186 -2.69 -5.37 9.29
N ALA A 187 -2.09 -6.52 9.00
CA ALA A 187 -2.41 -7.30 7.81
C ALA A 187 -3.84 -7.86 7.89
N VAL A 188 -4.24 -8.41 9.04
CA VAL A 188 -5.59 -8.94 9.28
C VAL A 188 -6.63 -7.84 9.18
N VAL A 189 -6.45 -6.76 9.93
CA VAL A 189 -7.40 -5.66 10.02
C VAL A 189 -7.48 -4.88 8.70
N GLY A 190 -6.34 -4.66 8.03
CA GLY A 190 -6.32 -4.06 6.70
C GLY A 190 -7.10 -4.90 5.69
N THR A 191 -6.91 -6.22 5.69
CA THR A 191 -7.67 -7.14 4.83
C THR A 191 -9.17 -7.05 5.08
N LEU A 192 -9.59 -7.10 6.35
CA LEU A 192 -11.00 -6.99 6.72
C LEU A 192 -11.59 -5.63 6.31
N ALA A 193 -10.81 -4.55 6.44
CA ALA A 193 -11.23 -3.22 6.05
C ALA A 193 -11.44 -3.08 4.54
N THR A 194 -10.56 -3.68 3.71
CA THR A 194 -10.74 -3.74 2.25
C THR A 194 -12.05 -4.47 1.89
N TRP A 195 -12.30 -5.62 2.51
CA TRP A 195 -13.53 -6.40 2.31
C TRP A 195 -14.80 -5.64 2.75
N LEU A 196 -14.74 -5.00 3.92
CA LEU A 196 -15.83 -4.17 4.44
C LEU A 196 -16.11 -2.99 3.48
N GLY A 197 -15.06 -2.30 3.05
CA GLY A 197 -15.15 -1.18 2.10
C GLY A 197 -15.79 -1.60 0.78
N GLY A 198 -15.44 -2.77 0.25
CA GLY A 198 -16.04 -3.33 -0.97
C GLY A 198 -17.51 -3.68 -0.79
N SER A 199 -17.82 -4.36 0.32
CA SER A 199 -19.19 -4.75 0.65
C SER A 199 -20.11 -3.54 0.80
N LEU A 200 -19.63 -2.42 1.36
CA LEU A 200 -20.42 -1.20 1.53
C LEU A 200 -20.81 -0.53 0.20
N VAL A 201 -19.95 -0.58 -0.82
CA VAL A 201 -20.24 0.02 -2.12
C VAL A 201 -21.02 -0.92 -3.05
N ASP A 202 -20.79 -2.23 -2.94
CA ASP A 202 -21.33 -3.23 -3.85
C ASP A 202 -22.63 -3.88 -3.37
N LEU A 203 -22.83 -4.10 -2.06
CA LEU A 203 -24.08 -4.67 -1.55
C LEU A 203 -25.26 -3.72 -1.81
N THR A 204 -26.39 -4.30 -2.22
CA THR A 204 -27.62 -3.57 -2.57
C THR A 204 -28.46 -3.18 -1.36
N TRP A 205 -27.82 -2.72 -0.28
CA TRP A 205 -28.51 -2.24 0.93
C TRP A 205 -29.33 -0.97 0.69
N HIS A 206 -29.05 -0.24 -0.40
CA HIS A 206 -29.87 0.88 -0.88
C HIS A 206 -30.02 0.80 -2.40
N LYS A 207 -31.21 1.11 -2.94
CA LYS A 207 -31.50 1.00 -4.39
C LYS A 207 -30.61 1.90 -5.26
N ASN A 208 -30.36 3.13 -4.79
CA ASN A 208 -29.53 4.10 -5.52
C ASN A 208 -28.03 3.93 -5.26
N ARG A 209 -27.28 3.58 -6.31
CA ARG A 209 -25.81 3.47 -6.28
C ARG A 209 -25.10 4.75 -5.81
N LYS A 210 -25.58 5.92 -6.25
CA LYS A 210 -25.00 7.22 -5.87
C LYS A 210 -25.04 7.46 -4.35
N ILE A 211 -26.15 7.09 -3.72
CA ILE A 211 -26.33 7.25 -2.27
C ILE A 211 -25.37 6.32 -1.51
N ARG A 212 -25.20 5.07 -1.97
CA ARG A 212 -24.22 4.15 -1.37
C ARG A 212 -22.79 4.69 -1.46
N ALA A 213 -22.40 5.22 -2.63
CA ALA A 213 -21.08 5.80 -2.83
C ALA A 213 -20.83 7.03 -1.94
N ILE A 214 -21.81 7.95 -1.84
CA ILE A 214 -21.71 9.14 -1.00
C ILE A 214 -21.64 8.77 0.48
N LEU A 215 -22.51 7.87 0.95
CA LEU A 215 -22.51 7.46 2.36
C LEU A 215 -21.23 6.69 2.73
N THR A 216 -20.72 5.85 1.83
CA THR A 216 -19.43 5.18 2.04
C THR A 216 -18.29 6.20 2.08
N PHE A 217 -18.28 7.19 1.18
CA PHE A 217 -17.29 8.27 1.19
C PHE A 217 -17.33 9.08 2.49
N VAL A 218 -18.53 9.46 2.96
CA VAL A 218 -18.70 10.20 4.22
C VAL A 218 -18.21 9.37 5.41
N LEU A 219 -18.52 8.07 5.45
CA LEU A 219 -18.03 7.16 6.49
C LEU A 219 -16.49 7.09 6.49
N ILE A 220 -15.89 6.93 5.31
CA ILE A 220 -14.43 6.90 5.14
C ILE A 220 -13.82 8.22 5.61
N ALA A 221 -14.38 9.36 5.20
CA ALA A 221 -13.90 10.67 5.59
C ALA A 221 -13.97 10.87 7.11
N LEU A 222 -15.10 10.54 7.75
CA LEU A 222 -15.27 10.65 9.20
C LEU A 222 -14.31 9.73 9.96
N LEU A 223 -14.15 8.49 9.53
CA LEU A 223 -13.22 7.54 10.13
C LEU A 223 -11.77 8.04 10.03
N ASN A 224 -11.38 8.53 8.84
CA ASN A 224 -10.06 9.09 8.61
C ASN A 224 -9.81 10.33 9.48
N THR A 225 -10.72 11.30 9.47
CA THR A 225 -10.58 12.53 10.27
C THR A 225 -10.50 12.21 11.76
N THR A 226 -11.34 11.31 12.27
CA THR A 226 -11.32 10.91 13.69
C THR A 226 -10.00 10.23 14.06
N THR A 227 -9.52 9.33 13.19
CA THR A 227 -8.24 8.62 13.41
C THR A 227 -7.06 9.60 13.39
N TRP A 228 -7.07 10.59 12.49
CA TRP A 228 -6.04 11.63 12.43
C TRP A 228 -6.02 12.52 13.68
N ILE A 229 -7.20 12.95 14.16
CA ILE A 229 -7.30 13.73 15.40
C ILE A 229 -6.76 12.91 16.57
N TRP A 230 -7.13 11.64 16.67
CA TRP A 230 -6.65 10.75 17.71
C TRP A 230 -5.12 10.54 17.64
N ALA A 231 -4.57 10.38 16.44
CA ALA A 231 -3.14 10.26 16.23
C ALA A 231 -2.37 11.51 16.68
N VAL A 232 -2.88 12.71 16.40
CA VAL A 232 -2.26 13.98 16.83
C VAL A 232 -2.25 14.09 18.35
N ILE A 233 -3.37 13.79 19.01
CA ILE A 233 -3.47 13.86 20.48
C ILE A 233 -2.49 12.91 21.16
N ILE A 234 -2.43 11.65 20.70
CA ILE A 234 -1.51 10.64 21.26
C ILE A 234 -0.06 11.00 20.98
N GLN A 235 0.24 11.50 19.78
CA GLN A 235 1.60 11.89 19.42
C GLN A 235 2.11 13.05 20.29
N ASP A 236 1.26 14.02 20.59
CA ASP A 236 1.58 15.13 21.49
C ASP A 236 1.85 14.62 22.91
N GLU A 237 0.94 13.79 23.45
CA GLU A 237 1.09 13.15 24.77
C GLU A 237 2.40 12.33 24.87
N TYR A 238 2.72 11.53 23.85
CA TYR A 238 3.87 10.62 23.87
C TYR A 238 5.20 11.34 23.63
N ARG A 239 5.19 12.49 22.95
CA ARG A 239 6.38 13.34 22.81
C ARG A 239 6.88 13.84 24.17
N HIS A 240 5.95 14.13 25.09
CA HIS A 240 6.26 14.59 26.44
C HIS A 240 6.53 13.43 27.42
N THR A 241 5.68 12.41 27.41
CA THR A 241 5.73 11.30 28.38
C THR A 241 6.75 10.23 28.05
N LYS A 242 7.13 10.08 26.77
CA LYS A 242 8.06 9.06 26.24
C LYS A 242 7.81 7.65 26.81
N PRO A 243 6.58 7.11 26.69
CA PRO A 243 6.24 5.83 27.30
C PRO A 243 6.92 4.67 26.56
N VAL A 244 7.25 3.62 27.32
CA VAL A 244 7.61 2.31 26.75
C VAL A 244 6.40 1.39 26.91
N LEU A 245 5.72 1.12 25.80
CA LEU A 245 4.50 0.34 25.75
C LEU A 245 4.84 -1.12 25.44
N ASP A 246 4.54 -1.97 26.40
CA ASP A 246 4.62 -3.43 26.25
C ASP A 246 3.24 -4.07 26.40
N LEU A 247 3.11 -5.31 25.91
CA LEU A 247 1.88 -6.10 25.92
C LEU A 247 1.34 -6.33 27.34
N ASP A 248 2.22 -6.36 28.33
CA ASP A 248 1.87 -6.61 29.73
C ASP A 248 1.19 -5.39 30.38
N ASN A 249 1.38 -4.17 29.84
CA ASN A 249 0.74 -2.94 30.33
C ASN A 249 -0.53 -2.59 29.55
N GLN A 250 -1.56 -3.41 29.71
CA GLN A 250 -2.80 -3.36 28.93
C GLN A 250 -3.54 -2.01 28.99
N ARG A 251 -3.46 -1.26 30.11
CA ARG A 251 -4.21 0.01 30.28
C ARG A 251 -3.75 1.12 29.33
N THR A 252 -2.45 1.18 29.02
CA THR A 252 -1.89 2.24 28.18
C THR A 252 -1.58 1.74 26.76
N PHE A 253 -1.35 0.44 26.60
CA PHE A 253 -1.06 -0.19 25.32
C PHE A 253 -2.16 0.02 24.27
N GLY A 254 -3.42 -0.22 24.65
CA GLY A 254 -4.54 -0.22 23.71
C GLY A 254 -4.79 1.13 23.03
N ARG A 255 -4.54 2.25 23.73
CA ARG A 255 -4.74 3.59 23.17
C ARG A 255 -3.78 3.84 22.00
N GLY A 256 -2.48 3.66 22.22
CA GLY A 256 -1.48 3.89 21.18
C GLY A 256 -1.50 2.85 20.06
N PHE A 257 -1.79 1.60 20.40
CA PHE A 257 -1.87 0.49 19.43
C PHE A 257 -3.13 0.60 18.57
N GLY A 258 -4.24 1.06 19.16
CA GLY A 258 -5.50 1.29 18.46
C GLY A 258 -5.35 2.30 17.32
N VAL A 259 -4.66 3.41 17.54
CA VAL A 259 -4.38 4.40 16.47
C VAL A 259 -3.74 3.72 15.26
N TYR A 260 -2.72 2.89 15.49
CA TYR A 260 -2.04 2.16 14.42
C TYR A 260 -3.00 1.22 13.66
N LEU A 261 -3.87 0.48 14.35
CA LEU A 261 -4.84 -0.38 13.70
C LEU A 261 -5.92 0.39 12.93
N PHE A 262 -6.47 1.46 13.50
CA PHE A 262 -7.51 2.27 12.85
C PHE A 262 -6.99 3.03 11.63
N GLU A 263 -5.72 3.41 11.64
CA GLU A 263 -5.03 3.94 10.46
C GLU A 263 -5.01 2.90 9.35
N ARG A 264 -4.65 1.64 9.67
CA ARG A 264 -4.66 0.54 8.70
C ARG A 264 -6.05 0.21 8.15
N ILE A 265 -7.08 0.31 8.98
CA ILE A 265 -8.48 0.22 8.53
C ILE A 265 -8.77 1.34 7.54
N SER A 266 -8.45 2.57 7.90
CA SER A 266 -8.71 3.75 7.09
C SER A 266 -8.04 3.64 5.72
N LEU A 267 -6.79 3.20 5.68
CA LEU A 267 -6.04 2.94 4.45
C LEU A 267 -6.68 1.87 3.57
N GLY A 268 -7.07 0.72 4.14
CA GLY A 268 -7.73 -0.36 3.40
C GLY A 268 -9.09 0.04 2.82
N MET A 269 -9.87 0.85 3.55
CA MET A 269 -11.16 1.36 3.05
C MET A 269 -10.98 2.39 1.93
N VAL A 270 -9.99 3.30 2.05
CA VAL A 270 -9.67 4.28 1.00
C VAL A 270 -9.17 3.58 -0.26
N GLU A 271 -8.26 2.60 -0.12
CA GLU A 271 -7.76 1.79 -1.24
C GLU A 271 -8.93 1.20 -2.03
N ASN A 272 -9.83 0.48 -1.33
CA ASN A 272 -10.96 -0.16 -1.99
C ASN A 272 -11.89 0.85 -2.68
N PHE A 273 -12.24 1.95 -2.00
CA PHE A 273 -13.13 2.97 -2.56
C PHE A 273 -12.56 3.60 -3.84
N ILE A 274 -11.24 3.83 -3.86
CA ILE A 274 -10.54 4.38 -5.02
C ILE A 274 -10.60 3.42 -6.21
N TYR A 275 -10.27 2.13 -6.00
CA TYR A 275 -10.35 1.14 -7.07
C TYR A 275 -11.78 0.94 -7.58
N TRP A 276 -12.77 1.02 -6.68
CA TRP A 276 -14.17 1.02 -7.05
C TRP A 276 -14.54 2.24 -7.91
N CYS A 277 -14.05 3.44 -7.58
CA CYS A 277 -14.25 4.62 -8.42
C CYS A 277 -13.68 4.38 -9.83
N ILE A 278 -12.43 3.92 -9.94
CA ILE A 278 -11.78 3.63 -11.23
C ILE A 278 -12.59 2.64 -12.07
N GLY A 279 -13.03 1.54 -11.46
CA GLY A 279 -13.80 0.50 -12.14
C GLY A 279 -15.15 0.97 -12.69
N ASN A 280 -15.63 2.16 -12.30
CA ASN A 280 -16.93 2.70 -12.70
C ASN A 280 -16.87 4.00 -13.50
N LEU A 281 -15.67 4.48 -13.83
CA LEU A 281 -15.48 5.72 -14.60
C LEU A 281 -15.41 5.50 -16.11
N THR A 282 -15.07 4.29 -16.54
CA THR A 282 -14.72 4.01 -17.93
C THR A 282 -15.22 2.63 -18.35
N ASP A 283 -16.03 2.58 -19.40
CA ASP A 283 -16.57 1.33 -19.94
C ASP A 283 -15.58 0.62 -20.88
N SER A 284 -14.64 1.37 -21.49
CA SER A 284 -13.58 0.87 -22.36
C SER A 284 -12.42 0.25 -21.56
N PRO A 285 -12.04 -1.01 -21.80
CA PRO A 285 -10.91 -1.66 -21.12
C PRO A 285 -9.58 -0.93 -21.29
N GLY A 286 -9.27 -0.43 -22.50
CA GLY A 286 -7.99 0.25 -22.77
C GLY A 286 -7.86 1.57 -22.02
N ASP A 287 -8.93 2.36 -22.00
CA ASP A 287 -8.98 3.62 -21.25
C ASP A 287 -8.93 3.37 -19.73
N GLN A 288 -9.46 2.25 -19.24
CA GLN A 288 -9.39 1.86 -17.83
C GLN A 288 -7.95 1.57 -17.39
N ILE A 289 -7.18 0.85 -18.21
CA ILE A 289 -5.76 0.53 -17.94
C ILE A 289 -4.93 1.82 -17.88
N GLY A 290 -5.12 2.72 -18.86
CA GLY A 290 -4.46 4.03 -18.88
C GLY A 290 -4.82 4.88 -17.65
N CYS A 291 -6.08 4.83 -17.22
CA CYS A 291 -6.58 5.57 -16.07
C CYS A 291 -5.97 5.07 -14.76
N ILE A 292 -5.95 3.75 -14.55
CA ILE A 292 -5.32 3.12 -13.37
C ILE A 292 -3.84 3.48 -13.32
N SER A 293 -3.12 3.30 -14.43
CA SER A 293 -1.68 3.55 -14.49
C SER A 293 -1.34 5.01 -14.17
N LEU A 294 -2.09 5.96 -14.74
CA LEU A 294 -1.94 7.37 -14.47
C LEU A 294 -2.18 7.71 -13.00
N LEU A 295 -3.28 7.21 -12.43
CA LEU A 295 -3.66 7.51 -11.06
C LEU A 295 -2.71 6.87 -10.03
N ARG A 296 -2.19 5.67 -10.31
CA ARG A 296 -1.10 5.04 -9.52
C ARG A 296 0.21 5.84 -9.62
N GLY A 297 0.49 6.45 -10.77
CA GLY A 297 1.61 7.38 -10.92
C GLY A 297 1.50 8.59 -9.99
N ILE A 298 0.31 9.17 -9.88
CA ILE A 298 0.01 10.31 -8.98
C ILE A 298 0.14 9.88 -7.51
N GLU A 299 -0.41 8.73 -7.15
CA GLU A 299 -0.24 8.13 -5.82
C GLU A 299 1.25 7.98 -5.46
N THR A 300 2.04 7.41 -6.39
CA THR A 300 3.50 7.21 -6.20
C THR A 300 4.24 8.53 -6.04
N ALA A 301 3.85 9.57 -6.78
CA ALA A 301 4.39 10.92 -6.61
C ALA A 301 4.06 11.48 -5.22
N GLY A 302 2.83 11.31 -4.74
CA GLY A 302 2.43 11.66 -3.38
C GLY A 302 3.29 10.96 -2.33
N VAL A 303 3.51 9.65 -2.48
CA VAL A 303 4.38 8.85 -1.61
C VAL A 303 5.81 9.41 -1.56
N ALA A 304 6.38 9.75 -2.72
CA ALA A 304 7.74 10.28 -2.82
C ALA A 304 7.89 11.63 -2.09
N VAL A 305 6.89 12.50 -2.23
CA VAL A 305 6.86 13.81 -1.55
C VAL A 305 6.81 13.64 -0.03
N VAL A 306 5.92 12.79 0.48
CA VAL A 306 5.80 12.54 1.93
C VAL A 306 7.09 12.00 2.53
N ARG A 307 7.74 11.05 1.84
CA ARG A 307 9.02 10.49 2.32
C ARG A 307 10.12 11.54 2.39
N LYS A 308 10.13 12.51 1.47
CA LYS A 308 11.05 13.65 1.54
C LYS A 308 10.76 14.55 2.74
N PHE A 309 9.49 14.87 2.99
CA PHE A 309 9.09 15.65 4.18
C PHE A 309 9.45 14.96 5.49
N GLY A 310 9.27 13.63 5.58
CA GLY A 310 9.67 12.85 6.75
C GLY A 310 11.17 12.89 7.04
N LYS A 311 12.02 12.88 6.00
CA LYS A 311 13.47 12.97 6.15
C LYS A 311 13.93 14.36 6.63
N LEU A 312 13.37 15.44 6.09
CA LEU A 312 13.75 16.80 6.47
C LEU A 312 13.52 17.06 7.96
N ARG A 313 12.39 16.58 8.50
CA ARG A 313 12.04 16.76 9.91
C ARG A 313 12.92 15.95 10.87
N ALA A 314 13.39 14.78 10.45
CA ALA A 314 14.31 13.96 11.25
C ALA A 314 15.70 14.62 11.36
N VAL A 315 16.16 15.30 10.31
CA VAL A 315 17.42 16.06 10.33
C VAL A 315 17.33 17.24 11.29
N ASP A 316 16.22 17.98 11.27
CA ASP A 316 16.03 19.12 12.18
C ASP A 316 15.97 18.68 13.67
N GLU A 317 15.34 17.55 13.99
CA GLU A 317 15.31 17.03 15.36
C GLU A 317 16.67 16.55 15.86
N ASP A 318 17.49 15.93 15.00
CA ASP A 318 18.87 15.54 15.34
C ASP A 318 19.78 16.77 15.51
N THR A 319 19.52 17.88 14.82
CA THR A 319 20.33 19.12 14.90
C THR A 319 20.00 19.97 16.14
N VAL A 320 18.78 19.85 16.67
CA VAL A 320 18.35 20.53 17.91
C VAL A 320 18.72 19.72 19.16
N ALA A 321 19.06 18.44 19.00
CA ALA A 321 19.46 17.54 20.08
C ALA A 321 20.99 17.51 20.36
N THR A 322 21.79 18.26 19.59
CA THR A 322 23.22 18.53 19.83
C THR A 322 23.42 19.93 20.36
#